data_AF-A0A7K4ECH0-F1
#
_entry.id   AF-A0A7K4ECH0-F1
#
_cell.length_a   1.000
_cell.length_b   1.000
_cell.length_c   1.000
_cell.angle_alpha   90.00
_cell.angle_beta   90.00
_cell.angle_gamma   90.00
#
_symmetry.space_group_name_H-M   'P 1'
#
loop_
_entity.id
_entity.type
_entity.pdbx_description
1 polymer ?
#
loop_
_entity_poly.entity_id
_entity_poly.type
_entity_poly.pdbx_seq_one_letter_code
_entity_poly.pdbx_strand_id
1 'polypeptide(L)'
;MRLKKFKFFRMTVILLGLAHMAGCAYFGSRVSVDGVTLDVALRANDDSPIAVDFIAVNDNDLLAKLSGLTAKQWFATRDQYQRDFRQYLYVWGLELVPGQLIESSTFPLDGKPSVGLVAFANYQSPGAHRLRLEDQRSIRLKFDAREMTLLDQNLR
;
A
#
# COMPACT_ATOMS: atom_id res chain seq x y z
N MET A 1 -43.53 51.55 5.98
CA MET A 1 -42.21 50.97 6.33
C MET A 1 -42.39 49.47 6.60
N ARG A 2 -41.43 48.61 6.20
CA ARG A 2 -41.30 47.18 6.57
C ARG A 2 -42.31 46.17 5.97
N LEU A 3 -42.04 45.64 4.77
CA LEU A 3 -42.38 44.23 4.45
C LEU A 3 -41.68 43.67 3.18
N LYS A 4 -40.39 43.91 2.96
CA LYS A 4 -39.63 43.24 1.87
C LYS A 4 -38.28 42.65 2.27
N LYS A 5 -37.77 42.96 3.46
CA LYS A 5 -36.43 42.51 3.91
C LYS A 5 -36.38 41.06 4.43
N PHE A 6 -37.53 40.46 4.78
CA PHE A 6 -37.55 39.15 5.48
C PHE A 6 -37.48 37.92 4.57
N LYS A 7 -37.92 38.02 3.30
CA LYS A 7 -37.79 36.91 2.32
C LYS A 7 -36.39 36.82 1.72
N PHE A 8 -35.71 37.96 1.54
CA PHE A 8 -34.37 37.98 0.97
C PHE A 8 -33.34 37.35 1.93
N PHE A 9 -33.50 37.57 3.23
CA PHE A 9 -32.59 37.03 4.26
C PHE A 9 -32.69 35.50 4.44
N ARG A 10 -33.88 34.90 4.24
CA ARG A 10 -34.06 33.45 4.36
C ARG A 10 -33.49 32.67 3.18
N MET A 11 -33.41 33.29 1.99
CA MET A 11 -32.90 32.62 0.78
C MET A 11 -31.37 32.59 0.73
N THR A 12 -30.69 33.55 1.37
CA THR A 12 -29.22 33.57 1.45
C THR A 12 -28.66 32.53 2.44
N VAL A 13 -29.41 32.19 3.50
CA VAL A 13 -28.98 31.18 4.49
C VAL A 13 -29.05 29.75 3.93
N ILE A 14 -29.96 29.47 3.00
CA ILE A 14 -30.12 28.14 2.40
C ILE A 14 -29.00 27.84 1.39
N LEU A 15 -28.49 28.85 0.67
CA LEU A 15 -27.38 28.70 -0.28
C LEU A 15 -26.00 28.59 0.41
N LEU A 16 -25.86 29.05 1.66
CA LEU A 16 -24.60 28.94 2.42
C LEU A 16 -24.53 27.62 3.24
N GLY A 17 -25.66 26.95 3.48
CA GLY A 17 -25.71 25.67 4.20
C GLY A 17 -25.26 24.46 3.38
N LEU A 18 -25.29 24.54 2.04
CA LEU A 18 -24.87 23.46 1.13
C LEU A 18 -23.34 23.41 0.89
N ALA A 19 -22.58 24.39 1.36
CA ALA A 19 -21.13 24.46 1.13
C ALA A 19 -20.27 23.72 2.19
N HIS A 20 -20.88 23.18 3.25
CA HIS A 20 -20.14 22.62 4.39
C HIS A 20 -19.89 21.10 4.37
N MET A 21 -20.36 20.36 3.36
CA MET A 21 -20.27 18.88 3.36
C MET A 21 -19.27 18.27 2.35
N ALA A 22 -18.50 19.06 1.61
CA ALA A 22 -17.60 18.54 0.58
C ALA A 22 -16.10 18.61 0.94
N GLY A 23 -15.74 18.91 2.20
CA GLY A 23 -14.36 19.23 2.58
C GLY A 23 -13.47 18.05 3.02
N CYS A 24 -14.04 16.97 3.57
CA CYS A 24 -13.21 15.94 4.22
C CYS A 24 -12.62 14.88 3.27
N ALA A 25 -13.09 14.82 2.01
CA ALA A 25 -12.59 13.87 1.01
C ALA A 25 -11.42 14.40 0.17
N TYR A 26 -10.98 15.64 0.38
CA TYR A 26 -9.99 16.28 -0.51
C TYR A 26 -8.54 15.85 -0.22
N PHE A 27 -8.27 15.20 0.92
CA PHE A 27 -6.98 14.63 1.25
C PHE A 27 -7.03 13.12 1.02
N GLY A 28 -6.60 12.68 -0.17
CA GLY A 28 -6.48 11.26 -0.49
C GLY A 28 -5.53 10.53 0.47
N SER A 29 -5.83 9.27 0.78
CA SER A 29 -4.98 8.44 1.63
C SER A 29 -3.58 8.27 1.04
N ARG A 30 -2.59 8.12 1.92
CA ARG A 30 -1.19 7.96 1.55
C ARG A 30 -0.58 6.85 2.38
N VAL A 31 0.49 6.26 1.86
CA VAL A 31 1.36 5.40 2.66
C VAL A 31 1.90 6.23 3.83
N SER A 32 1.82 5.66 5.04
CA SER A 32 2.32 6.25 6.28
C SER A 32 3.13 5.19 7.02
N VAL A 33 4.31 4.88 6.49
CA VAL A 33 5.21 3.84 7.01
C VAL A 33 6.55 4.49 7.34
N ASP A 34 6.89 4.51 8.62
CA ASP A 34 8.09 5.17 9.13
C ASP A 34 9.35 4.35 8.81
N GLY A 35 9.25 3.02 8.81
CA GLY A 35 10.40 2.15 8.60
C GLY A 35 10.06 0.71 8.28
N VAL A 36 11.10 -0.03 7.87
CA VAL A 36 10.99 -1.42 7.43
C VAL A 36 12.15 -2.25 7.95
N THR A 37 11.83 -3.44 8.46
CA THR A 37 12.78 -4.51 8.80
C THR A 37 12.47 -5.74 7.95
N LEU A 38 13.48 -6.27 7.27
CA LEU A 38 13.39 -7.47 6.45
C LEU A 38 14.41 -8.48 6.98
N ASP A 39 13.90 -9.51 7.65
CA ASP A 39 14.70 -10.60 8.22
C ASP A 39 14.61 -11.83 7.30
N VAL A 40 15.72 -12.17 6.65
CA VAL A 40 15.78 -13.24 5.66
C VAL A 40 16.47 -14.45 6.28
N ALA A 41 15.73 -15.54 6.45
CA ALA A 41 16.27 -16.77 7.01
C ALA A 41 17.46 -17.29 6.18
N LEU A 42 18.40 -17.98 6.83
CA LEU A 42 19.56 -18.58 6.16
C LEU A 42 19.18 -19.54 5.02
N ARG A 43 18.02 -20.19 5.14
CA ARG A 43 17.49 -21.14 4.16
C ARG A 43 16.29 -20.60 3.39
N ALA A 44 16.14 -19.29 3.33
CA ALA A 44 15.03 -18.65 2.62
C ALA A 44 15.00 -19.09 1.16
N ASN A 45 13.80 -19.34 0.64
CA ASN A 45 13.55 -19.74 -0.75
C ASN A 45 14.48 -20.85 -1.27
N ASP A 46 14.61 -21.92 -0.48
CA ASP A 46 15.49 -23.05 -0.79
C ASP A 46 16.92 -22.60 -1.12
N ASP A 47 17.50 -21.79 -0.23
CA ASP A 47 18.87 -21.29 -0.30
C ASP A 47 19.13 -20.40 -1.54
N SER A 48 18.09 -19.72 -2.05
CA SER A 48 18.13 -18.86 -3.25
C SER A 48 17.63 -17.44 -2.99
N PRO A 49 18.07 -16.43 -3.78
CA PRO A 49 17.55 -15.07 -3.66
C PRO A 49 16.04 -14.97 -3.90
N ILE A 50 15.40 -13.96 -3.31
CA ILE A 50 13.96 -13.67 -3.42
C ILE A 50 13.78 -12.27 -3.99
N ALA A 51 13.17 -12.16 -5.17
CA ALA A 51 12.68 -10.89 -5.66
C ALA A 51 11.43 -10.48 -4.87
N VAL A 52 11.45 -9.27 -4.30
CA VAL A 52 10.34 -8.71 -3.52
C VAL A 52 9.95 -7.37 -4.12
N ASP A 53 8.65 -7.18 -4.34
CA ASP A 53 8.09 -5.90 -4.77
C ASP A 53 7.09 -5.42 -3.72
N PHE A 54 7.33 -4.25 -3.15
CA PHE A 54 6.35 -3.48 -2.41
C PHE A 54 5.59 -2.57 -3.39
N ILE A 55 4.27 -2.50 -3.24
CA ILE A 55 3.39 -1.83 -4.20
C ILE A 55 2.36 -1.00 -3.47
N ALA A 56 2.47 0.33 -3.62
CA ALA A 56 1.44 1.26 -3.20
C ALA A 56 0.48 1.50 -4.36
N VAL A 57 -0.80 1.24 -4.13
CA VAL A 57 -1.87 1.33 -5.15
C VAL A 57 -2.80 2.47 -4.80
N ASN A 58 -3.11 3.36 -5.75
CA ASN A 58 -3.99 4.52 -5.58
C ASN A 58 -5.33 4.37 -6.33
N ASP A 59 -5.81 3.14 -6.47
CA ASP A 59 -7.09 2.81 -7.10
C ASP A 59 -7.65 1.51 -6.49
N ASN A 60 -8.93 1.51 -6.10
CA ASN A 60 -9.53 0.39 -5.37
C ASN A 60 -9.71 -0.85 -6.26
N ASP A 61 -10.10 -0.66 -7.52
CA ASP A 61 -10.30 -1.77 -8.45
C ASP A 61 -8.97 -2.43 -8.81
N LEU A 62 -7.92 -1.62 -8.98
CA LEU A 62 -6.57 -2.12 -9.19
C LEU A 62 -6.05 -2.86 -7.96
N LEU A 63 -6.28 -2.34 -6.74
CA LEU A 63 -5.89 -3.02 -5.51
C LEU A 63 -6.59 -4.38 -5.38
N ALA A 64 -7.89 -4.45 -5.69
CA ALA A 64 -8.65 -5.69 -5.68
C ALA A 64 -8.09 -6.71 -6.70
N LYS A 65 -7.76 -6.25 -7.92
CA LYS A 65 -7.13 -7.09 -8.96
C LYS A 65 -5.79 -7.63 -8.50
N LEU A 66 -4.89 -6.76 -8.02
CA LEU A 66 -3.57 -7.17 -7.53
C LEU A 66 -3.67 -8.11 -6.34
N SER A 67 -4.61 -7.86 -5.42
CA SER A 67 -4.88 -8.74 -4.27
C SER A 67 -5.36 -10.15 -4.66
N GLY A 68 -5.74 -10.37 -5.93
CA GLY A 68 -6.07 -11.68 -6.48
C GLY A 68 -4.87 -12.45 -7.07
N LEU A 69 -3.81 -11.75 -7.49
CA LEU A 69 -2.67 -12.33 -8.21
C LEU A 69 -1.76 -13.13 -7.30
N THR A 70 -1.19 -14.23 -7.77
CA THR A 70 -0.01 -14.83 -7.11
C THR A 70 1.23 -13.99 -7.39
N ALA A 71 2.28 -14.13 -6.57
CA ALA A 71 3.57 -13.46 -6.85
C ALA A 71 4.11 -13.82 -8.23
N LYS A 72 4.05 -15.10 -8.64
CA LYS A 72 4.49 -15.51 -9.99
C LYS A 72 3.73 -14.77 -11.10
N GLN A 73 2.42 -14.59 -10.94
CA GLN A 73 1.62 -13.81 -11.89
C GLN A 73 2.01 -12.33 -11.89
N TRP A 74 2.20 -11.72 -10.71
CA TRP A 74 2.69 -10.35 -10.60
C TRP A 74 4.02 -10.18 -11.32
N PHE A 75 5.06 -10.96 -10.96
CA PHE A 75 6.40 -10.80 -11.54
C PHE A 75 6.43 -11.09 -13.05
N ALA A 76 5.57 -11.97 -13.56
CA ALA A 76 5.44 -12.22 -15.00
C ALA A 76 4.80 -11.05 -15.78
N THR A 77 4.01 -10.20 -15.10
CA THR A 77 3.22 -9.13 -15.74
C THR A 77 3.55 -7.72 -15.23
N ARG A 78 4.48 -7.59 -14.28
CA ARG A 78 4.76 -6.34 -13.55
C ARG A 78 5.05 -5.17 -14.48
N ASP A 79 5.81 -5.40 -15.55
CA ASP A 79 6.22 -4.33 -16.46
C ASP A 79 5.03 -3.80 -17.25
N GLN A 80 4.05 -4.66 -17.55
CA GLN A 80 2.80 -4.26 -18.20
C GLN A 80 1.94 -3.44 -17.23
N TYR A 81 1.77 -3.90 -15.98
CA TYR A 81 1.04 -3.14 -14.95
C TYR A 81 1.66 -1.77 -14.69
N GLN A 82 2.98 -1.68 -14.58
CA GLN A 82 3.67 -0.41 -14.39
C GLN A 82 3.47 0.55 -15.56
N ARG A 83 3.41 0.05 -16.81
CA ARG A 83 3.12 0.89 -17.99
C ARG A 83 1.68 1.38 -18.05
N ASP A 84 0.73 0.49 -17.77
CA ASP A 84 -0.70 0.75 -17.89
C ASP A 84 -1.23 1.64 -16.75
N PHE A 85 -0.65 1.51 -15.55
CA PHE A 85 -1.13 2.17 -14.33
C PHE A 85 -0.11 3.14 -13.72
N ARG A 86 0.75 3.77 -14.53
CA ARG A 86 1.84 4.67 -14.08
C ARG A 86 1.45 5.71 -13.01
N GLN A 87 0.23 6.23 -13.07
CA GLN A 87 -0.26 7.27 -12.15
C GLN A 87 -0.89 6.71 -10.87
N TYR A 88 -1.21 5.41 -10.85
CA TYR A 88 -1.93 4.74 -9.76
C TYR A 88 -1.09 3.66 -9.07
N LEU A 89 0.11 3.37 -9.56
CA LEU A 89 0.94 2.26 -9.12
C LEU A 89 2.37 2.73 -8.84
N TYR A 90 2.81 2.61 -7.59
CA TYR A 90 4.18 2.91 -7.19
C TYR A 90 4.84 1.63 -6.68
N VAL A 91 5.96 1.24 -7.27
CA VAL A 91 6.63 -0.01 -6.97
C VAL A 91 8.02 0.27 -6.41
N TRP A 92 8.35 -0.38 -5.29
CA TRP A 92 9.69 -0.48 -4.77
C TRP A 92 10.11 -1.95 -4.78
N GLY A 93 11.00 -2.28 -5.72
CA GLY A 93 11.54 -3.64 -5.89
C GLY A 93 12.93 -3.76 -5.30
N LEU A 94 13.22 -4.94 -4.75
CA LEU A 94 14.53 -5.33 -4.25
C LEU A 94 14.71 -6.85 -4.32
N GLU A 95 15.95 -7.28 -4.36
CA GLU A 95 16.32 -8.69 -4.25
C GLU A 95 16.90 -8.96 -2.87
N LEU A 96 16.33 -9.95 -2.18
CA LEU A 96 16.74 -10.36 -0.85
C LEU A 96 17.57 -11.63 -0.93
N VAL A 97 18.71 -11.66 -0.24
CA VAL A 97 19.62 -12.81 -0.21
C VAL A 97 19.46 -13.57 1.11
N PRO A 98 19.52 -14.92 1.13
CA PRO A 98 19.45 -15.69 2.38
C PRO A 98 20.46 -15.22 3.43
N GLY A 99 20.01 -15.10 4.69
CA GLY A 99 20.82 -14.61 5.81
C GLY A 99 20.93 -13.09 5.92
N GLN A 100 20.31 -12.33 5.02
CA GLN A 100 20.31 -10.87 5.05
C GLN A 100 19.36 -10.33 6.12
N LEU A 101 19.81 -9.29 6.83
CA LEU A 101 18.97 -8.44 7.66
C LEU A 101 19.04 -7.01 7.11
N ILE A 102 17.89 -6.47 6.73
CA ILE A 102 17.75 -5.06 6.32
C ILE A 102 16.96 -4.33 7.38
N GLU A 103 17.53 -3.26 7.93
CA GLU A 103 16.85 -2.35 8.84
C GLU A 103 16.95 -0.93 8.28
N SER A 104 15.80 -0.33 8.01
CA SER A 104 15.71 1.04 7.52
C SER A 104 14.69 1.83 8.32
N SER A 105 15.11 2.99 8.83
CA SER A 105 14.23 3.99 9.45
C SER A 105 13.49 4.86 8.41
N THR A 106 13.46 4.40 7.15
CA THR A 106 12.71 5.03 6.06
C THR A 106 12.08 3.94 5.19
N PHE A 107 10.91 4.22 4.64
CA PHE A 107 10.26 3.37 3.66
C PHE A 107 10.15 4.12 2.32
N PRO A 108 10.71 3.60 1.20
CA PRO A 108 10.75 4.34 -0.07
C PRO A 108 9.40 4.72 -0.68
N LEU A 109 8.32 4.02 -0.32
CA LEU A 109 6.97 4.37 -0.76
C LEU A 109 6.23 5.26 0.25
N ASP A 110 6.87 5.65 1.35
CA ASP A 110 6.26 6.56 2.32
C ASP A 110 5.80 7.86 1.66
N GLY A 111 4.63 8.32 2.11
CA GLY A 111 3.99 9.49 1.55
C GLY A 111 3.55 9.34 0.09
N LYS A 112 3.54 8.16 -0.55
CA LYS A 112 2.91 8.00 -1.88
C LYS A 112 1.38 7.95 -1.74
N PRO A 113 0.60 8.55 -2.67
CA PRO A 113 -0.86 8.37 -2.70
C PRO A 113 -1.19 6.89 -2.79
N SER A 114 -2.06 6.42 -1.90
CA SER A 114 -2.36 5.00 -1.82
C SER A 114 -3.65 4.73 -1.05
N VAL A 115 -4.49 3.88 -1.61
CA VAL A 115 -5.64 3.25 -0.94
C VAL A 115 -5.28 1.88 -0.34
N GLY A 116 -4.08 1.35 -0.64
CA GLY A 116 -3.57 0.11 -0.04
C GLY A 116 -2.15 -0.23 -0.47
N LEU A 117 -1.46 -0.97 0.41
CA LEU A 117 -0.08 -1.41 0.25
C LEU A 117 -0.03 -2.95 0.20
N VAL A 118 0.61 -3.50 -0.82
CA VAL A 118 0.78 -4.95 -1.00
C VAL A 118 2.25 -5.27 -1.19
N ALA A 119 2.73 -6.37 -0.62
CA ALA A 119 4.02 -6.95 -0.92
C ALA A 119 3.86 -8.29 -1.64
N PHE A 120 4.68 -8.53 -2.66
CA PHE A 120 4.83 -9.82 -3.33
C PHE A 120 6.25 -10.33 -3.16
N ALA A 121 6.40 -11.61 -2.86
CA ALA A 121 7.69 -12.29 -2.76
C ALA A 121 7.75 -13.47 -3.74
N ASN A 122 8.72 -13.46 -4.66
CA ASN A 122 8.80 -14.44 -5.74
C ASN A 122 9.45 -15.75 -5.31
N TYR A 123 8.80 -16.50 -4.42
CA TYR A 123 9.27 -17.83 -4.05
C TYR A 123 9.20 -18.81 -5.23
N GLN A 124 10.13 -19.77 -5.25
CA GLN A 124 10.11 -20.89 -6.18
C GLN A 124 8.92 -21.82 -5.94
N SER A 125 8.55 -21.98 -4.66
CA SER A 125 7.40 -22.76 -4.22
C SER A 125 6.09 -22.22 -4.82
N PRO A 126 5.09 -23.08 -5.11
CA PRO A 126 3.78 -22.61 -5.51
C PRO A 126 3.08 -21.93 -4.34
N GLY A 127 2.36 -20.83 -4.60
CA GLY A 127 1.62 -20.11 -3.57
C GLY A 127 1.21 -18.71 -4.00
N ALA A 128 0.38 -18.07 -3.18
CA ALA A 128 0.00 -16.67 -3.39
C ALA A 128 1.18 -15.74 -3.16
N HIS A 129 1.96 -15.99 -2.09
CA HIS A 129 3.18 -15.25 -1.72
C HIS A 129 3.02 -13.73 -1.74
N ARG A 130 1.89 -13.28 -1.19
CA ARG A 130 1.49 -11.88 -1.11
C ARG A 130 0.98 -11.54 0.27
N LEU A 131 1.22 -10.32 0.73
CA LEU A 131 0.68 -9.79 1.98
C LEU A 131 0.10 -8.40 1.73
N ARG A 132 -1.06 -8.11 2.33
CA ARG A 132 -1.56 -6.74 2.50
C ARG A 132 -0.92 -6.16 3.75
N LEU A 133 -0.38 -4.96 3.63
CA LEU A 133 0.38 -4.29 4.69
C LEU A 133 -0.35 -3.04 5.18
N GLU A 134 -1.68 -3.11 5.21
CA GLU A 134 -2.54 -2.00 5.59
C GLU A 134 -2.38 -1.67 7.08
N ASP A 135 -2.52 -0.39 7.39
CA ASP A 135 -2.47 0.17 8.74
C ASP A 135 -1.15 -0.07 9.52
N GLN A 136 -0.07 -0.47 8.85
CA GLN A 136 1.24 -0.65 9.47
C GLN A 136 2.04 0.65 9.46
N ARG A 137 2.37 1.20 10.64
CA ARG A 137 3.35 2.31 10.74
C ARG A 137 4.80 1.84 10.61
N SER A 138 5.08 0.58 10.92
CA SER A 138 6.40 -0.02 10.75
C SER A 138 6.24 -1.46 10.32
N ILE A 139 6.86 -1.79 9.20
CA ILE A 139 6.75 -3.10 8.55
C ILE A 139 7.90 -3.97 9.03
N ARG A 140 7.60 -5.16 9.58
CA ARG A 140 8.62 -6.16 9.90
C ARG A 140 8.24 -7.47 9.25
N LEU A 141 9.01 -7.87 8.24
CA LEU A 141 8.75 -9.09 7.49
C LEU A 141 9.85 -10.10 7.76
N LYS A 142 9.44 -11.34 8.00
CA LYS A 142 10.33 -12.49 7.98
C LYS A 142 10.15 -13.26 6.68
N PHE A 143 11.25 -13.64 6.06
CA PHE A 143 11.28 -14.43 4.84
C PHE A 143 11.90 -15.79 5.16
N ASP A 144 11.05 -16.81 5.28
CA ASP A 144 11.46 -18.19 5.55
C ASP A 144 11.64 -18.99 4.24
N ALA A 145 11.82 -20.31 4.34
CA ALA A 145 12.09 -21.17 3.18
C ALA A 145 11.00 -21.12 2.10
N ARG A 146 9.73 -20.90 2.46
CA ARG A 146 8.60 -21.01 1.53
C ARG A 146 7.55 -19.92 1.67
N GLU A 147 7.69 -19.06 2.67
CA GLU A 147 6.66 -18.08 3.01
C GLU A 147 7.28 -16.81 3.58
N MET A 148 6.59 -15.71 3.31
CA MET A 148 6.84 -14.41 3.89
C MET A 148 5.74 -14.15 4.92
N THR A 149 6.14 -13.67 6.11
CA THR A 149 5.22 -13.45 7.22
C THR A 149 5.40 -12.04 7.77
N LEU A 150 4.28 -11.37 8.04
CA LEU A 150 4.27 -10.11 8.79
C LEU A 150 4.39 -10.43 10.29
N LEU A 151 5.41 -9.86 10.93
CA LEU A 151 5.60 -9.97 12.37
C LEU A 151 4.80 -8.84 13.05
N ASP A 152 3.80 -9.22 13.84
CA ASP A 152 2.99 -8.25 14.60
C ASP A 152 3.85 -7.58 15.69
N GLN A 153 3.61 -6.30 15.94
CA GLN A 153 4.26 -5.52 16.97
C GLN A 153 3.69 -5.78 18.38
N ASN A 154 2.61 -6.57 18.49
CA ASN A 154 1.92 -6.87 19.76
C ASN A 154 2.58 -7.94 20.65
N LEU A 155 3.84 -8.31 20.42
CA LEU A 155 4.62 -9.03 21.44
C LEU A 155 5.20 -8.03 22.44
N ARG A 156 4.37 -7.58 23.38
CA ARG A 156 4.78 -7.06 24.68
C ARG A 156 4.11 -7.86 25.78
#